data_AF-A0A957FAT1-F1
#
_entry.id   AF-A0A957FAT1-F1
#
_cell.length_a   1.000
_cell.length_b   1.000
_cell.length_c   1.000
_cell.angle_alpha   90.00
_cell.angle_beta   90.00
_cell.angle_gamma   90.00
#
_symmetry.space_group_name_H-M   'P 1'
#
loop_
_entity.id
_entity.type
_entity.pdbx_description
1 polymer ?
#
loop_
_entity_poly.entity_id
_entity_poly.type
_entity_poly.pdbx_seq_one_letter_code
_entity_poly.pdbx_strand_id
1 'polypeptide(L)' 'MTTHDHAAFIDLIPAYALGCLDPDEADRVAAHLADCAACRTELAAYASVVDALALAAPEAAPPPR' A
#
# COMPACT_ATOMS: atom_id res chain seq x y z
N MET A 1 -24.30 1.38 3.40
CA MET A 1 -24.56 1.28 1.94
C MET A 1 -23.22 1.39 1.22
N THR A 2 -22.35 0.38 1.36
CA THR A 2 -20.95 0.44 0.86
C THR A 2 -20.37 -0.96 0.64
N THR A 3 -21.17 -1.92 0.17
CA THR A 3 -20.69 -3.28 -0.14
C THR A 3 -20.04 -3.37 -1.54
N HIS A 4 -20.10 -2.30 -2.35
CA HIS A 4 -19.57 -2.28 -3.72
C HIS A 4 -18.25 -1.49 -3.91
N ASP A 5 -17.72 -0.83 -2.87
CA ASP A 5 -16.48 -0.03 -2.97
C ASP A 5 -15.22 -0.83 -2.60
N HIS A 6 -15.37 -1.93 -1.86
CA HIS A 6 -14.25 -2.68 -1.28
C HIS A 6 -13.30 -3.30 -2.32
N ALA A 7 -13.84 -3.81 -3.43
CA ALA A 7 -13.03 -4.41 -4.50
C ALA A 7 -12.09 -3.38 -5.15
N ALA A 8 -12.59 -2.17 -5.41
CA ALA A 8 -11.79 -1.10 -5.98
C ALA A 8 -10.65 -0.67 -5.04
N PHE A 9 -10.90 -0.65 -3.72
CA PHE A 9 -9.84 -0.35 -2.75
C PHE A 9 -8.81 -1.48 -2.63
N ILE A 10 -9.23 -2.75 -2.70
CA ILE A 10 -8.29 -3.89 -2.71
C ILE A 10 -7.27 -3.75 -3.85
N ASP A 11 -7.72 -3.37 -5.05
CA ASP A 11 -6.83 -3.21 -6.20
C ASP A 11 -5.80 -2.07 -6.02
N LEU A 12 -6.11 -1.08 -5.17
CA LEU A 12 -5.22 0.04 -4.86
C LEU A 12 -4.24 -0.24 -3.69
N ILE A 13 -4.52 -1.24 -2.85
CA ILE A 13 -3.69 -1.55 -1.66
C ILE A 13 -2.22 -1.85 -2.00
N PRO A 14 -1.87 -2.62 -3.04
CA PRO A 14 -0.47 -2.87 -3.37
C PRO A 14 0.30 -1.58 -3.67
N ALA A 15 -0.31 -0.68 -4.44
CA ALA A 15 0.28 0.61 -4.79
C ALA A 15 0.33 1.56 -3.59
N TYR A 16 -0.69 1.53 -2.71
CA TYR A 16 -0.68 2.26 -1.45
C TYR A 16 0.48 1.78 -0.54
N ALA A 17 0.67 0.47 -0.40
CA ALA A 17 1.72 -0.13 0.40
C ALA A 17 3.13 0.25 -0.10
N LEU A 18 3.29 0.39 -1.41
CA LEU A 18 4.54 0.84 -2.05
C LEU A 18 4.73 2.37 -2.03
N GLY A 19 3.72 3.13 -1.60
CA GLY A 19 3.74 4.60 -1.66
C GLY A 19 3.73 5.16 -3.09
N CYS A 20 3.10 4.44 -4.03
CA CYS A 20 3.07 4.78 -5.45
C CYS A 20 1.77 5.44 -5.94
N LEU A 21 0.78 5.61 -5.05
CA LEU A 21 -0.45 6.32 -5.40
C LEU A 21 -0.23 7.83 -5.46
N ASP A 22 -1.07 8.51 -6.23
CA ASP A 22 -1.17 9.96 -6.13
C ASP A 22 -1.79 10.38 -4.78
N PRO A 23 -1.62 11.64 -4.34
CA PRO A 23 -2.11 12.08 -3.04
C PRO A 23 -3.61 11.91 -2.84
N ASP A 24 -4.42 12.14 -3.88
CA ASP A 24 -5.88 12.07 -3.80
C ASP A 24 -6.33 10.60 -3.65
N GLU A 25 -5.70 9.68 -4.38
CA GLU A 25 -5.92 8.24 -4.24
C GLU A 25 -5.46 7.71 -2.88
N ALA A 26 -4.29 8.15 -2.40
CA ALA A 26 -3.77 7.76 -1.10
C ALA A 26 -4.71 8.19 0.05
N ASP A 27 -5.22 9.42 0.02
CA ASP A 27 -6.16 9.93 1.01
C ASP A 27 -7.47 9.14 1.01
N ARG A 28 -7.98 8.78 -0.18
CA ARG A 28 -9.18 7.94 -0.31
C ARG A 28 -8.98 6.55 0.29
N VAL A 29 -7.83 5.92 0.01
CA VAL A 29 -7.49 4.60 0.56
C VAL A 29 -7.34 4.69 2.08
N ALA A 30 -6.65 5.72 2.59
CA ALA A 30 -6.49 5.95 4.02
C ALA A 30 -7.82 6.12 4.75
N ALA A 31 -8.75 6.88 4.17
CA ALA A 31 -10.11 7.03 4.70
C ALA A 31 -10.86 5.69 4.77
N HIS A 32 -10.77 4.85 3.72
CA HIS A 32 -11.39 3.53 3.73
C HIS A 32 -10.75 2.59 4.77
N LEU A 33 -9.43 2.65 4.92
CA LEU A 33 -8.69 1.83 5.88
C LEU A 33 -9.06 2.14 7.34
N ALA A 34 -9.58 3.34 7.65
CA ALA A 34 -10.06 3.66 8.99
C ALA A 34 -11.24 2.75 9.40
N ASP A 35 -12.13 2.43 8.47
CA ASP A 35 -13.38 1.73 8.76
C ASP A 35 -13.39 0.26 8.32
N CYS A 36 -12.49 -0.16 7.42
CA CYS A 36 -12.52 -1.49 6.82
C CYS A 36 -11.42 -2.43 7.33
N ALA A 37 -11.79 -3.36 8.21
CA ALA A 37 -10.85 -4.37 8.75
C ALA A 37 -10.27 -5.30 7.68
N ALA A 38 -11.04 -5.67 6.66
CA ALA A 38 -10.56 -6.55 5.58
C ALA A 38 -9.46 -5.88 4.75
N CYS A 39 -9.62 -4.61 4.38
CA CYS A 39 -8.56 -3.86 3.70
C CYS A 39 -7.33 -3.65 4.58
N ARG A 40 -7.48 -3.50 5.90
CA ARG A 40 -6.32 -3.46 6.80
C ARG A 40 -5.55 -4.78 6.83
N THR A 41 -6.26 -5.91 6.81
CA THR A 41 -5.63 -7.24 6.71
C THR A 41 -4.86 -7.38 5.40
N GLU A 42 -5.45 -6.96 4.29
CA GLU A 42 -4.81 -7.00 2.97
C GLU A 42 -3.56 -6.10 2.93
N LEU A 43 -3.66 -4.88 3.47
CA LEU A 43 -2.52 -3.97 3.60
C LEU A 43 -1.39 -4.59 4.44
N ALA A 44 -1.70 -5.25 5.55
CA ALA A 44 -0.69 -5.91 6.37
C ALA A 44 0.01 -7.05 5.62
N ALA A 45 -0.71 -7.80 4.77
CA ALA A 45 -0.13 -8.81 3.92
C ALA A 45 0.86 -8.20 2.92
N TYR A 46 0.47 -7.13 2.22
CA TYR A 46 1.35 -6.43 1.28
C TYR A 46 2.53 -5.73 1.95
N ALA A 47 2.36 -5.14 3.14
CA ALA A 47 3.45 -4.51 3.87
C ALA A 47 4.61 -5.49 4.13
N SER A 48 4.30 -6.75 4.47
CA SER A 48 5.32 -7.79 4.66
C SER A 48 6.09 -8.12 3.38
N VAL A 49 5.42 -8.06 2.22
CA VAL A 49 6.05 -8.28 0.90
C VAL A 49 6.92 -7.09 0.52
N VAL A 50 6.46 -5.86 0.77
CA VAL A 50 7.21 -4.62 0.52
C VAL A 50 8.49 -4.59 1.35
N ASP A 51 8.43 -4.95 2.63
CA ASP A 51 9.61 -5.05 3.50
C ASP A 51 10.63 -6.07 2.96
N ALA A 52 10.17 -7.23 2.51
CA ALA A 52 11.04 -8.24 1.90
C ALA A 52 11.64 -7.77 0.57
N LEU A 53 10.87 -7.02 -0.24
CA LEU A 53 11.34 -6.49 -1.51
C LEU A 53 12.47 -5.46 -1.33
N ALA A 54 12.40 -4.62 -0.30
CA ALA A 54 13.46 -3.67 0.02
C ALA A 54 14.81 -4.36 0.30
N LEU A 55 14.78 -5.56 0.87
CA LEU A 55 15.97 -6.38 1.16
C LEU A 55 16.45 -7.21 -0.04
N ALA A 56 15.64 -7.37 -1.08
CA ALA A 56 15.99 -8.13 -2.27
C ALA A 56 16.85 -7.34 -3.27
N ALA A 57 16.88 -6.01 -3.15
CA ALA A 57 17.69 -5.16 -4.01
C ALA A 57 19.20 -5.33 -3.72
N PRO A 58 20.07 -5.30 -4.75
CA PRO A 58 21.51 -5.24 -4.53
C PRO A 58 21.91 -4.01 -3.71
N GLU A 59 22.88 -4.18 -2.81
CA GLU A 59 23.44 -3.07 -2.06
C GLU A 59 24.13 -2.08 -3.02
N ALA A 60 23.86 -0.78 -2.85
CA ALA A 60 24.44 0.28 -3.65
C ALA A 60 25.00 1.39 -2.75
N ALA A 61 26.25 1.78 -2.99
CA ALA A 61 26.84 2.93 -2.31
C ALA A 61 26.28 4.25 -2.90
N PRO A 62 26.00 5.27 -2.06
CA PRO A 62 25.61 6.58 -2.56
C PRO A 62 26.76 7.23 -3.35
N PRO A 63 26.45 8.13 -4.31
CA PRO A 63 27.49 8.84 -5.06
C PRO A 63 28.35 9.70 -4.13
N PRO A 64 29.62 9.95 -4.49
CA PRO A 64 30.45 10.92 -3.77
C PRO A 64 29.78 12.31 -3.79
N ARG A 65 30.02 13.09 -2.72
CA ARG A 65 29.56 14.48 -2.64
C ARG A 65 30.32 15.39 -3.59
#